data_AF-A0A9X2VE94-F1
#
_entry.id   AF-A0A9X2VE94-F1
#
_cell.length_a   1.000
_cell.length_b   1.000
_cell.length_c   1.000
_cell.angle_alpha   90.00
_cell.angle_beta   90.00
_cell.angle_gamma   90.00
#
_symmetry.space_group_name_H-M   'P 1'
#
loop_
_entity.id
_entity.type
_entity.pdbx_description
1 polymer ?
#
loop_
_entity_poly.entity_id
_entity_poly.type
_entity_poly.pdbx_seq_one_letter_code
_entity_poly.pdbx_strand_id
1 'polypeptide(L)'
;MRIGRSRNRPGPVAGWDVLGRTVVTLGLLLVATAGRPAQAQSPRAALESLTGHWTGAFVVYAHDGTQVDSLSTEHRYRWEDGVQVGTQIDRYPDGRVVRKTARNYVTDDGTLICEVNPPDGAPITYHGRVSDGAIVWHRKTDAGVVESFRERVVDTPTGPEYRINGFGVYPSGDGARSHLHFVGRYRAVHQDVSTGRE
;
A
#
# COMPACT_ATOMS: atom_id res chain seq x y z
N MET A 1 5.37 -63.54 78.24
CA MET A 1 6.83 -63.38 78.46
C MET A 1 7.56 -63.98 77.26
N ARG A 2 8.40 -63.18 76.61
CA ARG A 2 9.49 -63.47 75.64
C ARG A 2 9.40 -64.62 74.62
N ILE A 3 9.52 -64.19 73.36
CA ILE A 3 10.53 -64.56 72.34
C ILE A 3 10.43 -65.94 71.66
N GLY A 4 10.18 -65.89 70.35
CA GLY A 4 11.23 -66.28 69.40
C GLY A 4 10.84 -67.30 68.34
N ARG A 5 10.93 -66.91 67.06
CA ARG A 5 11.94 -67.47 66.15
C ARG A 5 12.02 -66.67 64.84
N SER A 6 13.26 -66.28 64.52
CA SER A 6 13.73 -65.92 63.18
C SER A 6 13.77 -67.17 62.30
N ARG A 7 13.81 -67.13 60.97
CA ARG A 7 14.90 -66.69 60.06
C ARG A 7 14.41 -67.09 58.65
N ASN A 8 14.58 -66.34 57.57
CA ASN A 8 15.81 -66.21 56.77
C ASN A 8 15.38 -65.40 55.52
N ARG A 9 15.91 -64.19 55.29
CA ARG A 9 17.15 -63.84 54.56
C ARG A 9 16.88 -63.46 53.09
N PRO A 10 17.75 -62.61 52.51
CA PRO A 10 17.33 -61.45 51.72
C PRO A 10 17.90 -61.45 50.29
N GLY A 11 17.40 -60.52 49.47
CA GLY A 11 17.98 -60.16 48.18
C GLY A 11 17.40 -58.82 47.69
N PRO A 12 18.17 -57.72 47.72
CA PRO A 12 17.77 -56.39 47.23
C PRO A 12 17.95 -56.35 45.70
N VAL A 13 17.58 -55.34 44.91
CA VAL A 13 17.92 -53.91 45.03
C VAL A 13 17.06 -53.12 44.05
N ALA A 14 16.74 -51.89 44.46
CA ALA A 14 16.69 -50.66 43.68
C ALA A 14 15.93 -50.66 42.32
N GLY A 15 14.97 -49.77 42.11
CA GLY A 15 14.65 -48.61 42.89
C GLY A 15 13.85 -47.63 42.05
N TRP A 16 13.24 -46.68 42.77
CA TRP A 16 12.95 -45.33 42.35
C TRP A 16 11.92 -45.22 41.22
N ASP A 17 10.91 -44.39 41.27
CA ASP A 17 10.28 -43.56 42.28
C ASP A 17 9.15 -42.90 41.48
N VAL A 18 8.22 -42.24 42.17
CA VAL A 18 7.44 -41.10 41.65
C VAL A 18 6.23 -41.45 40.75
N LEU A 19 5.08 -41.49 41.44
CA LEU A 19 3.94 -40.59 41.26
C LEU A 19 3.35 -40.37 39.85
N GLY A 20 2.08 -40.76 39.73
CA GLY A 20 0.99 -39.81 39.57
C GLY A 20 0.88 -39.10 38.21
N ARG A 21 -0.12 -39.52 37.41
CA ARG A 21 -0.69 -38.66 36.37
C ARG A 21 -2.21 -38.69 36.40
N THR A 22 -2.75 -37.74 37.16
CA THR A 22 -4.06 -37.14 36.96
C THR A 22 -4.16 -36.65 35.52
N VAL A 23 -5.15 -37.15 34.78
CA VAL A 23 -5.48 -36.68 33.43
C VAL A 23 -6.14 -35.31 33.57
N VAL A 24 -5.43 -34.25 33.15
CA VAL A 24 -6.00 -32.92 32.96
C VAL A 24 -6.49 -32.84 31.52
N THR A 25 -7.81 -32.86 31.33
CA THR A 25 -8.43 -32.58 30.04
C THR A 25 -8.42 -31.07 29.81
N LEU A 26 -7.42 -30.57 29.09
CA LEU A 26 -7.37 -29.17 28.66
C LEU A 26 -8.24 -29.02 27.41
N GLY A 27 -9.45 -28.49 27.58
CA GLY A 27 -10.31 -28.07 26.47
C GLY A 27 -9.71 -26.84 25.80
N LEU A 28 -9.17 -27.00 24.60
CA LEU A 28 -8.65 -25.92 23.78
C LEU A 28 -9.84 -25.17 23.17
N LEU A 29 -10.25 -24.06 23.80
CA LEU A 29 -11.18 -23.11 23.21
C LEU A 29 -10.43 -22.35 22.10
N LEU A 30 -10.49 -22.87 20.87
CA LEU A 30 -10.09 -22.15 19.67
C LEU A 30 -11.11 -21.03 19.44
N VAL A 31 -10.87 -19.86 20.05
CA VAL A 31 -11.48 -18.61 19.60
C VAL A 31 -10.85 -18.30 18.25
N ALA A 32 -11.45 -18.82 17.18
CA ALA A 32 -11.19 -18.35 15.84
C ALA A 32 -11.63 -16.88 15.80
N THR A 33 -10.69 -15.96 16.01
CA THR A 33 -10.84 -14.58 15.57
C THR A 33 -10.82 -14.60 14.05
N ALA A 34 -11.93 -15.00 13.45
CA ALA A 34 -12.20 -14.74 12.05
C ALA A 34 -12.18 -13.22 11.92
N GLY A 35 -11.02 -12.66 11.57
CA GLY A 35 -10.91 -11.28 11.15
C GLY A 35 -11.97 -11.08 10.09
N ARG A 36 -12.90 -10.15 10.35
CA ARG A 36 -13.90 -9.76 9.35
C ARG A 36 -13.15 -9.56 8.02
N PRO A 37 -13.62 -10.14 6.90
CA PRO A 37 -13.03 -9.83 5.61
C PRO A 37 -13.01 -8.31 5.50
N ALA A 38 -11.83 -7.73 5.30
CA ALA A 38 -11.70 -6.30 5.10
C ALA A 38 -12.66 -5.94 3.96
N GLN A 39 -13.70 -5.18 4.27
CA GLN A 39 -14.67 -4.78 3.27
C GLN A 39 -13.89 -4.03 2.19
N ALA A 40 -13.97 -4.50 0.94
CA ALA A 40 -13.26 -3.88 -0.16
C ALA A 40 -13.64 -2.40 -0.22
N GLN A 41 -12.66 -1.51 -0.11
CA GLN A 41 -12.88 -0.07 -0.18
C GLN A 41 -13.53 0.27 -1.51
N SER A 42 -14.58 1.10 -1.50
CA SER A 42 -15.24 1.51 -2.73
C SER A 42 -14.29 2.38 -3.59
N PRO A 43 -14.40 2.35 -4.92
CA PRO A 43 -13.62 3.22 -5.81
C PRO A 43 -13.68 4.71 -5.43
N ARG A 44 -14.86 5.19 -5.05
CA ARG A 44 -15.05 6.57 -4.62
C ARG A 44 -14.32 6.86 -3.30
N ALA A 45 -14.44 6.00 -2.31
CA ALA A 45 -13.72 6.17 -1.04
C ALA A 45 -12.19 6.10 -1.23
N ALA A 46 -11.70 5.34 -2.22
CA ALA A 46 -10.29 5.32 -2.58
C ALA A 46 -9.84 6.68 -3.12
N LEU A 47 -10.62 7.31 -4.01
CA LEU A 47 -10.34 8.66 -4.49
C LEU A 47 -10.42 9.70 -3.35
N GLU A 48 -11.43 9.61 -2.48
CA GLU A 48 -11.59 10.54 -1.35
C GLU A 48 -10.35 10.58 -0.46
N SER A 49 -9.66 9.45 -0.27
CA SER A 49 -8.40 9.41 0.50
C SER A 49 -7.27 10.24 -0.11
N LEU A 50 -7.30 10.49 -1.43
CA LEU A 50 -6.28 11.28 -2.14
C LEU A 50 -6.61 12.78 -2.14
N THR A 51 -7.83 13.19 -1.77
CA THR A 51 -8.25 14.59 -1.71
C THR A 51 -7.38 15.37 -0.72
N GLY A 52 -6.92 16.56 -1.12
CA GLY A 52 -6.05 17.40 -0.31
C GLY A 52 -4.86 17.95 -1.07
N HIS A 53 -3.90 18.51 -0.34
CA HIS A 53 -2.68 19.11 -0.88
C HIS A 53 -1.46 18.33 -0.38
N TRP A 54 -0.73 17.72 -1.31
CA TRP A 54 0.41 16.86 -1.07
C TRP A 54 1.68 17.41 -1.72
N THR A 55 2.81 17.33 -1.05
CA THR A 55 4.11 17.71 -1.62
C THR A 55 5.22 16.75 -1.22
N GLY A 56 6.19 16.52 -2.10
CA GLY A 56 7.37 15.74 -1.78
C GLY A 56 8.13 15.27 -3.01
N ALA A 57 8.99 14.27 -2.83
CA ALA A 57 9.87 13.78 -3.88
C ALA A 57 9.18 12.71 -4.74
N PHE A 58 9.46 12.75 -6.05
CA PHE A 58 9.22 11.66 -6.99
C PHE A 58 10.57 11.24 -7.58
N VAL A 59 10.92 9.98 -7.43
CA VAL A 59 12.23 9.42 -7.80
C VAL A 59 12.03 8.33 -8.84
N VAL A 60 12.92 8.31 -9.83
CA VAL A 60 12.92 7.36 -10.93
C VAL A 60 14.18 6.50 -10.85
N TYR A 61 13.99 5.19 -10.94
CA TYR A 61 15.07 4.21 -10.96
C TYR A 61 15.05 3.42 -12.26
N ALA A 62 16.22 3.04 -12.75
CA ALA A 62 16.37 2.01 -13.77
C ALA A 62 16.04 0.62 -13.18
N HIS A 63 15.91 -0.39 -14.05
CA HIS A 63 15.61 -1.77 -13.66
C HIS A 63 16.62 -2.37 -12.67
N ASP A 64 17.88 -1.92 -12.70
CA ASP A 64 18.94 -2.40 -11.81
C ASP A 64 18.93 -1.70 -10.43
N GLY A 65 17.97 -0.79 -10.20
CA GLY A 65 17.83 -0.01 -8.98
C GLY A 65 18.68 1.27 -8.96
N THR A 66 19.42 1.59 -10.02
CA THR A 66 20.15 2.85 -10.14
C THR A 66 19.17 4.02 -10.26
N GLN A 67 19.31 5.05 -9.42
CA GLN A 67 18.52 6.28 -9.57
C GLN A 67 18.94 7.02 -10.83
N VAL A 68 17.98 7.32 -11.71
CA VAL A 68 18.23 8.00 -12.99
C VAL A 68 17.61 9.39 -13.06
N ASP A 69 16.60 9.68 -12.25
CA ASP A 69 15.99 11.00 -12.17
C ASP A 69 15.33 11.23 -10.80
N SER A 70 15.11 12.50 -10.45
CA SER A 70 14.30 12.89 -9.29
C SER A 70 13.78 14.31 -9.45
N LEU A 71 12.55 14.54 -9.01
CA LEU A 71 11.92 15.86 -9.02
C LEU A 71 11.10 16.09 -7.74
N SER A 72 10.77 17.34 -7.47
CA SER A 72 9.79 17.70 -6.44
C SER A 72 8.43 17.84 -7.08
N THR A 73 7.41 17.27 -6.46
CA THR A 73 6.04 17.22 -6.96
C THR A 73 5.08 17.78 -5.93
N GLU A 74 4.10 18.54 -6.41
CA GLU A 74 2.98 19.05 -5.65
C GLU A 74 1.67 18.58 -6.30
N HIS A 75 0.81 17.88 -5.54
CA HIS A 75 -0.52 17.45 -5.99
C HIS A 75 -1.58 18.19 -5.18
N ARG A 76 -2.62 18.68 -5.84
CA ARG A 76 -3.82 19.20 -5.18
C ARG A 76 -5.04 18.56 -5.79
N TYR A 77 -5.84 17.89 -4.99
CA TYR A 77 -7.09 17.26 -5.42
C TYR A 77 -8.27 17.80 -4.63
N ARG A 78 -9.39 18.02 -5.32
CA ARG A 78 -10.66 18.48 -4.74
C ARG A 78 -11.83 17.95 -5.55
N TRP A 79 -13.02 17.91 -4.95
CA TRP A 79 -14.23 17.48 -5.64
C TRP A 79 -14.94 18.66 -6.32
N GLU A 80 -15.40 18.44 -7.55
CA GLU A 80 -16.29 19.31 -8.32
C GLU A 80 -17.32 18.44 -9.06
N ASP A 81 -18.61 18.67 -8.83
CA ASP A 81 -19.70 18.02 -9.56
C ASP A 81 -19.57 16.49 -9.69
N GLY A 82 -19.11 15.83 -8.62
CA GLY A 82 -18.93 14.37 -8.59
C GLY A 82 -17.67 13.84 -9.27
N VAL A 83 -16.76 14.72 -9.72
CA VAL A 83 -15.44 14.41 -10.27
C VAL A 83 -14.37 14.95 -9.32
N GLN A 84 -13.30 14.19 -9.08
CA GLN A 84 -12.15 14.70 -8.36
C GLN A 84 -11.21 15.36 -9.35
N VAL A 85 -11.11 16.69 -9.30
CA VAL A 85 -10.20 17.47 -10.14
C VAL A 85 -8.86 17.65 -9.43
N GLY A 86 -7.78 17.62 -10.22
CA GLY A 86 -6.41 17.63 -9.73
C GLY A 86 -5.52 18.63 -10.45
N THR A 87 -4.53 19.17 -9.73
CA THR A 87 -3.37 19.83 -10.34
C THR A 87 -2.09 19.15 -9.85
N GLN A 88 -1.16 18.88 -10.76
CA GLN A 88 0.18 18.42 -10.46
C GLN A 88 1.21 19.45 -10.92
N ILE A 89 2.15 19.81 -10.06
CA ILE A 89 3.26 20.70 -10.39
C ILE A 89 4.57 19.98 -10.10
N ASP A 90 5.30 19.65 -11.17
CA ASP A 90 6.61 19.01 -11.11
C ASP A 90 7.71 20.07 -11.26
N ARG A 91 8.71 20.04 -10.38
CA ARG A 91 9.88 20.93 -10.38
C ARG A 91 11.14 20.08 -10.51
N TYR A 92 11.81 20.24 -11.64
CA TYR A 92 13.01 19.48 -12.00
C TYR A 92 14.27 20.15 -11.43
N PRO A 93 15.36 19.38 -11.21
CA PRO A 93 16.63 19.92 -10.73
C PRO A 93 17.25 20.97 -11.66
N ASP A 94 16.94 20.91 -12.96
CA ASP A 94 17.37 21.87 -13.98
C ASP A 94 16.57 23.19 -14.00
N GLY A 95 15.62 23.35 -13.07
CA GLY A 95 14.77 24.53 -12.95
C GLY A 95 13.50 24.51 -13.80
N ARG A 96 13.29 23.48 -14.64
CA ARG A 96 12.01 23.33 -15.38
C ARG A 96 10.85 23.11 -14.41
N VAL A 97 9.70 23.70 -14.76
CA VAL A 97 8.44 23.52 -14.04
C VAL A 97 7.37 23.07 -15.01
N VAL A 98 6.75 21.91 -14.75
CA VAL A 98 5.68 21.36 -15.58
C VAL A 98 4.40 21.33 -14.75
N ARG A 99 3.32 21.89 -15.30
CA ARG A 99 1.99 21.91 -14.68
C ARG A 99 1.02 21.05 -15.47
N LYS A 100 0.37 20.11 -14.80
CA LYS A 100 -0.62 19.20 -15.37
C LYS A 100 -1.93 19.37 -14.63
N THR A 101 -3.05 19.12 -15.31
CA THR A 101 -4.36 18.96 -14.66
C THR A 101 -4.81 17.51 -14.74
N ALA A 102 -5.65 17.08 -13.81
CA ALA A 102 -6.19 15.74 -13.77
C ALA A 102 -7.70 15.74 -13.47
N ARG A 103 -8.41 14.74 -13.96
CA ARG A 103 -9.79 14.42 -13.59
C ARG A 103 -9.86 12.95 -13.23
N ASN A 104 -10.32 12.64 -12.02
CA ASN A 104 -10.55 11.27 -11.56
C ASN A 104 -12.05 11.06 -11.33
N TYR A 105 -12.60 9.97 -11.87
CA TYR A 105 -14.01 9.63 -11.69
C TYR A 105 -14.22 8.12 -11.72
N VAL A 106 -15.40 7.70 -11.24
CA VAL A 106 -15.85 6.31 -11.27
C VAL A 106 -16.96 6.23 -12.32
N THR A 107 -16.82 5.31 -13.26
CA THR A 107 -17.87 5.02 -14.26
C THR A 107 -18.97 4.14 -13.67
N ASP A 108 -20.09 4.01 -14.38
CA ASP A 108 -21.26 3.24 -13.91
C ASP A 108 -20.96 1.75 -13.66
N ASP A 109 -19.97 1.18 -14.36
CA ASP A 109 -19.51 -0.19 -14.16
C ASP A 109 -18.52 -0.36 -12.98
N GLY A 110 -18.20 0.74 -12.29
CA GLY A 110 -17.26 0.78 -11.17
C GLY A 110 -15.79 0.96 -11.55
N THR A 111 -15.47 1.11 -12.84
CA THR A 111 -14.10 1.38 -13.30
C THR A 111 -13.67 2.78 -12.91
N LEU A 112 -12.46 2.91 -12.35
CA LEU A 112 -11.82 4.20 -12.11
C LEU A 112 -11.17 4.71 -13.38
N ILE A 113 -11.36 5.99 -13.69
CA ILE A 113 -10.70 6.66 -14.80
C ILE A 113 -9.91 7.85 -14.25
N CYS A 114 -8.67 8.00 -14.71
CA CYS A 114 -7.84 9.17 -14.46
C CYS A 114 -7.41 9.76 -15.81
N GLU A 115 -7.86 10.97 -16.10
CA GLU A 115 -7.48 11.74 -17.28
C GLU A 115 -6.47 12.81 -16.86
N VAL A 116 -5.28 12.81 -17.43
CA VAL A 116 -4.22 13.78 -17.17
C VAL A 116 -3.98 14.60 -18.42
N ASN A 117 -4.08 15.93 -18.30
CA ASN A 117 -3.79 16.86 -19.37
C ASN A 117 -2.43 17.53 -19.09
N PRO A 118 -1.36 17.13 -19.80
CA PRO A 118 -0.08 17.84 -19.77
C PRO A 118 -0.19 19.18 -20.51
N PRO A 119 0.74 20.13 -20.28
CA PRO A 119 0.66 21.46 -20.88
C PRO A 119 0.87 21.44 -22.41
N ASP A 120 1.78 20.60 -22.90
CA ASP A 120 2.21 20.56 -24.30
C ASP A 120 2.08 19.16 -24.92
N GLY A 121 1.06 18.40 -24.53
CA GLY A 121 0.92 17.01 -24.98
C GLY A 121 -0.52 16.55 -25.12
N ALA A 122 -0.68 15.38 -25.73
CA ALA A 122 -1.97 14.71 -25.80
C ALA A 122 -2.44 14.33 -24.38
N PRO A 123 -3.76 14.37 -24.11
CA PRO A 123 -4.33 13.81 -22.90
C PRO A 123 -3.92 12.37 -22.69
N ILE A 124 -3.71 12.00 -21.43
CA ILE A 124 -3.33 10.67 -20.99
C ILE A 124 -4.48 10.10 -20.19
N THR A 125 -4.96 8.91 -20.54
CA THR A 125 -5.99 8.20 -19.78
C THR A 125 -5.40 6.96 -19.11
N TYR A 126 -5.67 6.80 -17.81
CA TYR A 126 -5.43 5.57 -17.07
C TYR A 126 -6.75 4.94 -16.65
N HIS A 127 -6.77 3.62 -16.69
CA HIS A 127 -7.83 2.80 -16.12
C HIS A 127 -7.36 2.28 -14.76
N GLY A 128 -8.20 2.43 -13.75
CA GLY A 128 -7.91 2.11 -12.38
C GLY A 128 -8.81 1.04 -11.81
N ARG A 129 -8.30 0.38 -10.77
CA ARG A 129 -9.08 -0.48 -9.87
C ARG A 129 -8.58 -0.35 -8.44
N VAL A 130 -9.44 -0.66 -7.48
CA VAL A 130 -9.01 -0.77 -6.07
C VAL A 130 -8.47 -2.17 -5.81
N SER A 131 -7.27 -2.27 -5.23
CA SER A 131 -6.65 -3.52 -4.79
C SER A 131 -5.87 -3.29 -3.50
N ASP A 132 -6.19 -4.05 -2.45
CA ASP A 132 -5.49 -4.04 -1.17
C ASP A 132 -5.33 -2.63 -0.56
N GLY A 133 -6.43 -1.87 -0.54
CA GLY A 133 -6.49 -0.51 0.01
C GLY A 133 -5.65 0.52 -0.78
N ALA A 134 -5.44 0.29 -2.07
CA ALA A 134 -4.79 1.22 -2.97
C ALA A 134 -5.51 1.28 -4.31
N ILE A 135 -5.40 2.41 -5.00
CA ILE A 135 -5.75 2.49 -6.41
C ILE A 135 -4.57 2.00 -7.23
N VAL A 136 -4.84 1.11 -8.18
CA VAL A 136 -3.87 0.69 -9.18
C VAL A 136 -4.31 1.24 -10.52
N TRP A 137 -3.60 2.26 -10.99
CA TRP A 137 -3.75 2.84 -12.33
C TRP A 137 -2.92 2.04 -13.34
N HIS A 138 -3.45 1.92 -14.55
CA HIS A 138 -2.77 1.28 -15.66
C HIS A 138 -3.10 1.96 -16.98
N ARG A 139 -2.11 2.07 -17.86
CA ARG A 139 -2.32 2.38 -19.27
C ARG A 139 -1.38 1.58 -20.15
N LYS A 140 -1.85 1.34 -21.37
CA LYS A 140 -1.06 0.79 -22.47
C LYS A 140 -1.43 1.53 -23.75
N THR A 141 -0.45 1.88 -24.58
CA THR A 141 -0.68 2.55 -25.87
C THR A 141 -0.23 1.68 -27.05
N ASP A 142 -0.72 1.99 -28.25
CA ASP A 142 -0.31 1.32 -29.49
C ASP A 142 1.18 1.55 -29.81
N ALA A 143 1.74 2.67 -29.36
CA ALA A 143 3.18 2.93 -29.44
C ALA A 143 4.00 1.99 -28.54
N GLY A 144 3.36 1.19 -27.67
CA GLY A 144 4.04 0.25 -26.79
C GLY A 144 4.44 0.82 -25.43
N VAL A 145 3.95 2.01 -25.07
CA VAL A 145 4.09 2.53 -23.70
C VAL A 145 3.22 1.70 -22.77
N VAL A 146 3.78 1.29 -21.63
CA VAL A 146 3.05 0.61 -20.56
C VAL A 146 3.40 1.27 -19.24
N GLU A 147 2.41 1.67 -18.46
CA GLU A 147 2.63 2.22 -17.13
C GLU A 147 1.65 1.64 -16.13
N SER A 148 2.11 1.48 -14.89
CA SER A 148 1.24 1.17 -13.77
C SER A 148 1.68 1.88 -12.51
N PHE A 149 0.72 2.44 -11.79
CA PHE A 149 0.96 3.16 -10.54
C PHE A 149 0.02 2.64 -9.46
N ARG A 150 0.58 2.35 -8.29
CA ARG A 150 -0.13 2.01 -7.07
C ARG A 150 -0.09 3.20 -6.12
N GLU A 151 -1.27 3.76 -5.86
CA GLU A 151 -1.48 4.99 -5.13
C GLU A 151 -2.28 4.74 -3.86
N ARG A 152 -1.82 5.28 -2.73
CA ARG A 152 -2.54 5.23 -1.45
C ARG A 152 -2.06 6.30 -0.49
N VAL A 153 -2.93 6.70 0.42
CA VAL A 153 -2.52 7.39 1.65
C VAL A 153 -2.32 6.37 2.75
N VAL A 154 -1.25 6.53 3.53
CA VAL A 154 -1.01 5.73 4.74
C VAL A 154 -0.73 6.64 5.92
N ASP A 155 -1.13 6.21 7.11
CA ASP A 155 -0.76 6.89 8.33
C ASP A 155 0.69 6.56 8.70
N THR A 156 1.42 7.60 9.09
CA THR A 156 2.79 7.47 9.60
C THR A 156 2.92 8.23 10.92
N PRO A 157 3.97 8.00 11.72
CA PRO A 157 4.18 8.75 12.96
C PRO A 157 4.24 10.28 12.78
N THR A 158 4.57 10.76 11.57
CA THR A 158 4.65 12.18 11.23
C THR A 158 3.42 12.69 10.48
N GLY A 159 2.32 11.93 10.50
CA GLY A 159 1.08 12.25 9.81
C GLY A 159 0.87 11.44 8.52
N PRO A 160 -0.23 11.70 7.77
CA PRO A 160 -0.55 10.98 6.56
C PRO A 160 0.52 11.21 5.49
N GLU A 161 0.84 10.15 4.75
CA GLU A 161 1.75 10.16 3.62
C GLU A 161 1.07 9.59 2.38
N TYR A 162 0.96 10.40 1.34
CA TYR A 162 0.53 9.96 0.03
C TYR A 162 1.70 9.29 -0.69
N ARG A 163 1.51 8.02 -1.08
CA ARG A 163 2.53 7.18 -1.71
C ARG A 163 2.12 6.77 -3.11
N ILE A 164 3.05 6.93 -4.04
CA ILE A 164 2.99 6.36 -5.38
C ILE A 164 4.14 5.36 -5.51
N ASN A 165 3.85 4.16 -6.01
CA ASN A 165 4.87 3.23 -6.49
C ASN A 165 4.44 2.73 -7.85
N GLY A 166 5.34 2.69 -8.83
CA GLY A 166 4.95 2.27 -10.16
C GLY A 166 6.10 1.77 -11.00
N PHE A 167 5.77 1.43 -12.23
CA PHE A 167 6.74 1.16 -13.27
C PHE A 167 6.25 1.70 -14.61
N GLY A 168 7.20 1.91 -15.51
CA GLY A 168 6.97 2.31 -16.88
C GLY A 168 7.86 1.51 -17.83
N VAL A 169 7.32 1.16 -18.98
CA VAL A 169 8.04 0.59 -20.11
C VAL A 169 7.86 1.53 -21.27
N TYR A 170 8.96 2.07 -21.78
CA TYR A 170 8.97 3.03 -22.86
C TYR A 170 9.73 2.47 -24.06
N PRO A 171 9.14 2.53 -25.27
CA PRO A 171 9.84 2.15 -26.49
C PRO A 171 10.95 3.17 -26.81
N SER A 172 12.08 2.66 -27.29
CA SER A 172 13.17 3.47 -27.83
C SER A 172 13.22 3.37 -29.35
N GLY A 173 13.76 4.40 -30.02
CA GLY A 173 13.81 4.47 -31.48
C GLY A 173 14.69 3.39 -32.15
N ASP A 174 15.57 2.76 -31.39
CA ASP A 174 16.43 1.64 -31.79
C ASP A 174 15.78 0.26 -31.56
N GLY A 175 14.52 0.22 -31.11
CA GLY A 175 13.79 -1.00 -30.78
C GLY A 175 14.06 -1.53 -29.36
N ALA A 176 14.97 -0.90 -28.60
CA ALA A 176 15.14 -1.20 -27.18
C ALA A 176 13.94 -0.72 -26.35
N ARG A 177 13.88 -1.14 -25.09
CA ARG A 177 12.88 -0.69 -24.12
C ARG A 177 13.54 -0.19 -22.86
N SER A 178 13.13 0.99 -22.41
CA SER A 178 13.50 1.51 -21.09
C SER A 178 12.50 1.04 -20.06
N HIS A 179 12.99 0.32 -19.05
CA HIS A 179 12.22 -0.12 -17.90
C HIS A 179 12.56 0.77 -16.70
N LEU A 180 11.56 1.49 -16.20
CA LEU A 180 11.69 2.44 -15.12
C LEU A 180 10.81 2.04 -13.95
N HIS A 181 11.29 2.30 -12.73
CA HIS A 181 10.54 2.20 -11.49
C HIS A 181 10.33 3.59 -10.90
N PHE A 182 9.14 3.83 -10.36
CA PHE A 182 8.70 5.12 -9.88
C PHE A 182 8.37 5.07 -8.39
N VAL A 183 8.85 6.05 -7.64
CA VAL A 183 8.61 6.15 -6.19
C VAL A 183 8.27 7.60 -5.82
N GLY A 184 7.01 7.85 -5.49
CA GLY A 184 6.53 9.12 -4.95
C GLY A 184 6.24 9.02 -3.45
N ARG A 185 6.73 9.98 -2.66
CA ARG A 185 6.45 10.09 -1.21
C ARG A 185 6.11 11.53 -0.88
N TYR A 186 4.87 11.77 -0.48
CA TYR A 186 4.34 13.12 -0.31
C TYR A 186 3.68 13.31 1.05
N ARG A 187 3.90 14.48 1.64
CA ARG A 187 3.32 14.92 2.91
C ARG A 187 2.21 15.92 2.65
N ALA A 188 1.20 15.91 3.52
CA ALA A 188 0.16 16.93 3.49
C ALA A 188 0.76 18.32 3.80
N VAL A 189 0.41 19.33 3.00
CA VAL A 189 0.89 20.72 3.18
C VAL A 189 -0.02 21.52 4.12
N HIS A 190 -1.33 21.25 4.07
CA HIS A 190 -2.33 21.76 5.01
C HIS A 190 -3.26 20.61 5.39
N GLN A 191 -3.42 20.40 6.70
CA GLN A 191 -4.54 19.61 7.23
C GLN A 191 -5.61 20.62 7.64
N ASP A 192 -6.69 20.74 6.86
CA ASP A 192 -7.90 21.32 7.42
C ASP A 192 -8.47 20.33 8.44
N VAL A 193 -8.08 20.53 9.69
CA VAL A 193 -8.64 19.82 10.85
C VAL A 193 -9.90 20.54 11.32
N SER A 194 -10.74 21.04 10.41
CA SER A 194 -12.08 21.47 10.81
C SER A 194 -12.93 20.21 10.95
N THR A 195 -12.97 19.67 12.16
CA THR A 195 -14.07 18.82 12.59
C THR A 195 -15.33 19.67 12.52
N GLY A 196 -16.02 19.60 11.38
CA GLY A 196 -17.30 20.26 11.16
C GLY A 196 -18.28 19.78 12.22
N ARG A 197 -18.50 20.63 13.21
CA ARG A 197 -19.64 20.56 14.12
C ARG A 197 -20.70 21.45 13.47
N GLU A 198 -21.72 20.81 12.90
CA GLU A 198 -23.07 21.37 12.84
C GLU A 198 -23.95 20.53 13.77
#